data_AF-A0A2V7S8C3-F1
#
_entry.id   AF-A0A2V7S8C3-F1
#
_cell.length_a   1.000
_cell.length_b   1.000
_cell.length_c   1.000
_cell.angle_alpha   90.00
_cell.angle_beta   90.00
_cell.angle_gamma   90.00
#
_symmetry.space_group_name_H-M   'P 1'
#
loop_
_entity.id
_entity.type
_entity.pdbx_description
1 polymer ?
#
loop_
_entity_poly.entity_id
_entity_poly.type
_entity_poly.pdbx_seq_one_letter_code
_entity_poly.pdbx_strand_id
1 'polypeptide(L)'
;MRSFIGSTLVVVGLTVLPSLTLAQRRAPVRTDTHAGAQYEFGVDLGADYAKPSSVNGVSTSGGIELLTPVDIRVGFRSRGKLMWEPRVSLGMTTWGGATRDMIGLGVSGLYAMDPSGHSSGMYLTGGAGLVLVNNGFNSGTNLSIGGGVGWRKPFGSAAWRYELGFRYDTKNNAYLPATIRIGGRVGLSLWH
;
A
#
# COMPACT_ATOMS: atom_id res chain seq x y z
N MET A 1 18.13 -12.81 -21.08
CA MET A 1 18.12 -12.78 -19.60
C MET A 1 17.06 -11.77 -19.14
N ARG A 2 15.78 -12.16 -19.19
CA ARG A 2 14.61 -11.32 -18.87
C ARG A 2 13.82 -12.06 -17.77
N SER A 3 13.36 -11.33 -16.76
CA SER A 3 12.42 -11.72 -15.68
C SER A 3 12.93 -12.13 -14.27
N PHE A 4 14.22 -12.24 -13.98
CA PHE A 4 14.63 -12.68 -12.63
C PHE A 4 14.59 -11.59 -11.53
N ILE A 5 14.65 -10.30 -11.88
CA ILE A 5 14.76 -9.23 -10.87
C ILE A 5 13.46 -9.08 -10.06
N GLY A 6 12.30 -9.19 -10.71
CA GLY A 6 11.00 -9.10 -10.03
C GLY A 6 10.76 -10.27 -9.08
N SER A 7 11.09 -11.49 -9.51
CA SER A 7 10.95 -12.71 -8.72
C SER A 7 11.87 -12.71 -7.50
N THR A 8 13.12 -12.28 -7.66
CA THR A 8 14.09 -12.21 -6.55
C THR A 8 13.68 -11.17 -5.51
N LEU A 9 13.16 -10.01 -5.92
CA LEU A 9 12.67 -8.99 -4.97
C LEU A 9 11.41 -9.41 -4.22
N VAL A 10 10.48 -10.14 -4.87
CA VAL A 10 9.31 -10.72 -4.20
C VAL A 10 9.73 -11.76 -3.16
N VAL A 11 10.70 -12.61 -3.48
CA VAL A 11 11.26 -13.59 -2.54
C VAL A 11 11.98 -12.89 -1.39
N VAL A 12 12.75 -11.83 -1.64
CA VAL A 12 13.40 -11.03 -0.59
C VAL A 12 12.36 -10.33 0.29
N GLY A 13 11.31 -9.74 -0.29
CA GLY A 13 10.21 -9.14 0.46
C GLY A 13 9.50 -10.14 1.37
N LEU A 14 9.17 -11.33 0.84
CA LEU A 14 8.50 -12.39 1.59
C LEU A 14 9.38 -13.01 2.69
N THR A 15 10.70 -13.07 2.49
CA THR A 15 11.66 -13.63 3.46
C THR A 15 12.10 -12.65 4.55
N VAL A 16 11.89 -11.34 4.37
CA VAL A 16 12.19 -10.30 5.38
C VAL A 16 11.01 -10.01 6.32
N LEU A 17 9.78 -10.38 5.94
CA LEU A 17 8.61 -10.24 6.82
C LEU A 17 8.74 -10.98 8.18
N PRO A 18 9.29 -12.21 8.25
CA PRO A 18 9.55 -12.89 9.52
C PRO A 18 10.56 -12.17 10.42
N SER A 19 11.57 -11.50 9.86
CA SER A 19 12.59 -10.82 10.67
C SER A 19 12.11 -9.48 11.21
N LEU A 20 11.29 -8.74 10.46
CA LEU A 20 10.63 -7.52 10.93
C LEU A 20 9.61 -7.82 12.05
N THR A 21 8.84 -8.89 11.91
CA THR A 21 7.87 -9.32 12.94
C THR A 21 8.54 -9.77 14.24
N LEU A 22 9.69 -10.45 14.16
CA LEU A 22 10.47 -10.84 15.34
C LEU A 22 11.13 -9.64 16.04
N ALA A 23 11.62 -8.64 15.28
CA ALA A 23 12.20 -7.43 15.86
C ALA A 23 11.17 -6.59 16.64
N GLN A 24 9.91 -6.60 16.21
CA GLN A 24 8.83 -5.83 16.84
C GLN A 24 8.32 -6.40 18.17
N ARG A 25 8.55 -7.68 18.46
CA ARG A 25 8.16 -8.31 19.74
C ARG A 25 8.89 -7.72 20.96
N ARG A 26 9.96 -6.94 20.79
CA ARG A 26 10.80 -6.41 21.88
C ARG A 26 10.48 -4.98 22.33
N ALA A 27 9.45 -4.31 21.78
CA ALA A 27 9.11 -2.93 22.15
C ALA A 27 8.38 -2.85 23.53
N PRO A 28 8.63 -1.79 24.34
CA PRO A 28 8.06 -1.62 25.67
C PRO A 28 6.55 -1.34 25.65
N VAL A 29 5.88 -1.68 26.75
CA VAL A 29 4.42 -1.74 26.93
C VAL A 29 3.78 -0.34 27.01
N ARG A 30 2.72 -0.10 26.23
CA ARG A 30 1.75 0.98 26.46
C ARG A 30 0.33 0.41 26.51
N THR A 31 -0.48 0.95 27.40
CA THR A 31 -1.86 0.53 27.69
C THR A 31 -2.82 0.99 26.58
N ASP A 32 -2.94 0.17 25.54
CA ASP A 32 -4.04 0.28 24.57
C ASP A 32 -5.24 -0.54 25.09
N THR A 33 -6.47 -0.05 24.91
CA THR A 33 -7.71 -0.76 25.27
C THR A 33 -7.93 -2.09 24.52
N HIS A 34 -7.08 -2.38 23.53
CA HIS A 34 -7.00 -3.65 22.80
C HIS A 34 -5.61 -4.32 22.93
N ALA A 35 -4.96 -4.18 24.09
CA ALA A 35 -3.59 -4.62 24.40
C ALA A 35 -3.22 -6.09 24.08
N GLY A 36 -4.16 -6.91 23.60
CA GLY A 36 -3.93 -8.30 23.19
C GLY A 36 -3.79 -8.55 21.68
N ALA A 37 -4.32 -7.69 20.81
CA ALA A 37 -4.37 -7.95 19.37
C ALA A 37 -2.98 -7.78 18.74
N GLN A 38 -2.39 -8.89 18.30
CA GLN A 38 -1.08 -8.92 17.66
C GLN A 38 -1.16 -8.60 16.17
N TYR A 39 -2.34 -8.83 15.58
CA TYR A 39 -2.56 -8.73 14.15
C TYR A 39 -3.78 -7.85 13.85
N GLU A 40 -3.68 -7.07 12.79
CA GLU A 40 -4.78 -6.29 12.24
C GLU A 40 -5.02 -6.75 10.81
N PHE A 41 -6.15 -7.36 10.53
CA PHE A 41 -6.53 -7.67 9.16
C PHE A 41 -7.35 -6.53 8.60
N GLY A 42 -7.10 -6.08 7.38
CA GLY A 42 -7.92 -5.03 6.80
C GLY A 42 -8.17 -5.17 5.32
N VAL A 43 -9.27 -4.55 4.90
CA VAL A 43 -9.69 -4.46 3.51
C VAL A 43 -10.00 -3.01 3.20
N ASP A 44 -9.37 -2.48 2.15
CA ASP A 44 -9.58 -1.12 1.68
C ASP A 44 -10.13 -1.08 0.25
N LEU A 45 -10.84 0.01 -0.03
CA LEU A 45 -11.25 0.46 -1.35
C LEU A 45 -10.51 1.77 -1.65
N GLY A 46 -9.90 1.85 -2.83
CA GLY A 46 -9.06 2.98 -3.22
C GLY A 46 -9.55 3.69 -4.47
N ALA A 47 -9.17 4.95 -4.59
CA ALA A 47 -9.23 5.69 -5.84
C ALA A 47 -8.07 6.67 -5.90
N ASP A 48 -7.43 6.80 -7.06
CA ASP A 48 -6.37 7.76 -7.27
C ASP A 48 -6.47 8.48 -8.62
N TYR A 49 -5.92 9.68 -8.67
CA TYR A 49 -5.66 10.37 -9.92
C TYR A 49 -4.22 10.07 -10.33
N ALA A 50 -4.04 9.54 -11.54
CA ALA A 50 -2.75 9.14 -12.09
C ALA A 50 -2.30 10.13 -13.18
N LYS A 51 -1.08 10.65 -13.02
CA LYS A 51 -0.40 11.52 -13.99
C LYS A 51 0.88 10.86 -14.49
N PRO A 52 0.85 10.28 -15.70
CA PRO A 52 2.03 9.71 -16.33
C PRO A 52 3.02 10.79 -16.77
N SER A 53 4.32 10.54 -16.60
CA SER A 53 5.42 11.37 -17.09
C SER A 53 5.43 11.39 -18.62
N SER A 54 5.81 12.53 -19.20
CA SER A 54 5.95 12.66 -20.65
C SER A 54 6.88 11.60 -21.24
N VAL A 55 6.47 11.00 -22.35
CA VAL A 55 7.27 10.04 -23.12
C VAL A 55 7.76 10.77 -24.36
N ASN A 56 9.09 10.85 -24.57
CA ASN A 56 9.72 11.50 -25.72
C ASN A 56 9.27 12.97 -25.95
N GLY A 57 9.10 13.75 -24.88
CA GLY A 57 8.68 15.16 -24.97
C GLY A 57 7.19 15.39 -25.24
N VAL A 58 6.41 14.32 -25.43
CA VAL A 58 4.95 14.40 -25.57
C VAL A 58 4.31 14.24 -24.20
N SER A 59 3.60 15.27 -23.75
CA SER A 59 2.81 15.24 -22.52
C SER A 59 1.66 14.26 -22.66
N THR A 60 1.71 13.18 -21.88
CA THR A 60 0.56 12.29 -21.71
C THR A 60 -0.48 12.95 -20.81
N SER A 61 -1.75 12.91 -21.23
CA SER A 61 -2.87 13.37 -20.42
C SER A 61 -2.96 12.54 -19.13
N GLY A 62 -3.24 13.20 -18.00
CA GLY A 62 -3.53 12.49 -16.75
C GLY A 62 -4.95 11.92 -16.80
N GLY A 63 -5.24 10.95 -15.96
CA GLY A 63 -6.55 10.31 -15.87
C GLY A 63 -6.93 9.99 -14.43
N ILE A 64 -8.23 9.85 -14.18
CA ILE A 64 -8.71 9.28 -12.92
C ILE A 64 -8.60 7.76 -13.03
N GLU A 65 -7.95 7.15 -12.05
CA GLU A 65 -7.81 5.71 -11.91
C GLU A 65 -8.63 5.23 -10.70
N LEU A 66 -9.59 4.36 -10.97
CA LEU A 66 -10.31 3.67 -9.90
C LEU A 66 -9.42 2.52 -9.42
N LEU A 67 -8.62 2.78 -8.41
CA LEU A 67 -7.67 1.80 -7.90
C LEU A 67 -8.38 0.74 -7.05
N THR A 68 -8.67 -0.40 -7.68
CA THR A 68 -9.00 -1.70 -7.04
C THR A 68 -10.39 -1.76 -6.38
N PRO A 69 -11.18 -2.83 -6.62
CA PRO A 69 -12.29 -3.15 -5.75
C PRO A 69 -11.86 -3.75 -4.41
N VAL A 70 -10.59 -4.12 -4.20
CA VAL A 70 -10.07 -4.71 -2.93
C VAL A 70 -8.54 -4.52 -2.79
N ASP A 71 -8.10 -3.94 -1.68
CA ASP A 71 -6.72 -3.97 -1.14
C ASP A 71 -6.73 -4.68 0.21
N ILE A 72 -5.99 -5.78 0.33
CA ILE A 72 -5.91 -6.62 1.52
C ILE A 72 -4.60 -6.32 2.24
N ARG A 73 -4.69 -6.11 3.57
CA ARG A 73 -3.54 -5.79 4.40
C ARG A 73 -3.51 -6.62 5.68
N VAL A 74 -2.30 -6.87 6.17
CA VAL A 74 -2.07 -7.49 7.47
C VAL A 74 -1.12 -6.60 8.26
N GLY A 75 -1.62 -5.90 9.28
CA GLY A 75 -0.84 -5.09 10.19
C GLY A 75 -0.25 -5.93 11.32
N PHE A 76 1.07 -5.88 11.47
CA PHE A 76 1.79 -6.40 12.62
C PHE A 76 1.96 -5.30 13.64
N ARG A 77 1.10 -5.33 14.67
CA ARG A 77 1.07 -4.29 15.70
C ARG A 77 2.26 -4.49 16.63
N SER A 78 3.14 -3.50 16.69
CA SER A 78 4.12 -3.43 17.78
C SER A 78 3.46 -2.76 19.00
N ARG A 79 4.04 -2.96 20.18
CA ARG A 79 3.60 -2.27 21.42
C ARG A 79 3.87 -0.76 21.40
N GLY A 80 4.52 -0.25 20.35
CA GLY A 80 4.83 1.17 20.17
C GLY A 80 3.95 1.85 19.13
N LYS A 81 4.37 3.06 18.75
CA LYS A 81 3.69 3.87 17.72
C LYS A 81 3.92 3.39 16.28
N LEU A 82 4.72 2.34 16.08
CA LEU A 82 5.07 1.86 14.75
C LEU A 82 4.36 0.52 14.45
N MET A 83 3.75 0.41 13.29
CA MET A 83 3.14 -0.83 12.78
C MET A 83 3.64 -1.08 11.36
N TRP A 84 3.94 -2.33 11.02
CA TRP A 84 4.28 -2.72 9.64
C TRP A 84 3.10 -3.46 9.04
N GLU A 85 2.85 -3.20 7.76
CA GLU A 85 1.67 -3.68 7.07
C GLU A 85 2.07 -4.12 5.66
N PRO A 86 2.34 -5.41 5.43
CA PRO A 86 2.27 -5.98 4.08
C PRO A 86 0.88 -5.82 3.47
N ARG A 87 0.86 -5.60 2.17
CA ARG A 87 -0.34 -5.32 1.39
C ARG A 87 -0.32 -6.03 0.05
N VAL A 88 -1.49 -6.48 -0.36
CA VAL A 88 -1.77 -7.02 -1.69
C VAL A 88 -2.97 -6.27 -2.25
N SER A 89 -2.82 -5.63 -3.40
CA SER A 89 -3.90 -4.88 -4.05
C SER A 89 -4.18 -5.40 -5.45
N LEU A 90 -5.46 -5.43 -5.83
CA LEU A 90 -5.91 -5.91 -7.15
C LEU A 90 -6.61 -4.78 -7.92
N GLY A 91 -5.89 -4.11 -8.81
CA GLY A 91 -6.35 -2.91 -9.50
C GLY A 91 -6.77 -3.12 -10.93
N MET A 92 -7.63 -2.23 -11.40
CA MET A 92 -7.98 -2.12 -12.80
C MET A 92 -7.99 -0.64 -13.17
N THR A 93 -7.27 -0.27 -14.22
CA THR A 93 -7.25 1.10 -14.73
C THR A 93 -7.70 1.14 -16.17
N THR A 94 -8.47 2.16 -16.53
CA THR A 94 -8.90 2.37 -17.91
C THR A 94 -8.43 3.75 -18.35
N TRP A 95 -7.49 3.79 -19.30
CA TRP A 95 -6.96 5.04 -19.84
C TRP A 95 -6.82 4.94 -21.36
N GLY A 96 -7.28 5.98 -22.07
CA GLY A 96 -7.20 6.04 -23.53
C GLY A 96 -7.93 4.92 -24.26
N GLY A 97 -8.98 4.35 -23.65
CA GLY A 97 -9.75 3.24 -24.21
C GLY A 97 -9.15 1.85 -23.96
N ALA A 98 -8.02 1.75 -23.24
CA ALA A 98 -7.40 0.47 -22.88
C ALA A 98 -7.57 0.21 -21.37
N THR A 99 -8.04 -0.99 -21.03
CA THR A 99 -8.11 -1.49 -19.66
C THR A 99 -6.85 -2.26 -19.31
N ARG A 100 -6.36 -2.10 -18.09
CA ARG A 100 -5.14 -2.74 -17.58
C ARG A 100 -5.40 -3.30 -16.20
N ASP A 101 -4.96 -4.53 -16.00
CA ASP A 101 -5.03 -5.20 -14.70
C ASP A 101 -3.71 -5.00 -13.96
N MET A 102 -3.82 -4.79 -12.65
CA MET A 102 -2.70 -4.45 -11.79
C MET A 102 -2.72 -5.32 -10.54
N ILE A 103 -1.56 -5.85 -10.16
CA ILE A 103 -1.37 -6.51 -8.88
C ILE A 103 -0.27 -5.75 -8.13
N GLY A 104 -0.64 -5.14 -7.01
CA GLY A 104 0.30 -4.46 -6.11
C GLY A 104 0.72 -5.40 -4.99
N LEU A 105 2.03 -5.48 -4.74
CA LEU A 105 2.62 -6.15 -3.58
C LEU A 105 3.49 -5.14 -2.85
N GLY A 106 3.26 -4.90 -1.58
CA GLY A 106 4.05 -3.88 -0.88
C GLY A 106 4.08 -4.04 0.61
N VAL A 107 4.89 -3.20 1.24
CA VAL A 107 4.96 -3.05 2.70
C VAL A 107 4.88 -1.57 3.03
N SER A 108 3.98 -1.23 3.95
CA SER A 108 3.86 0.10 4.52
C SER A 108 4.16 0.09 6.00
N GLY A 109 4.95 1.05 6.46
CA GLY A 109 5.06 1.42 7.86
C GLY A 109 3.99 2.45 8.20
N LEU A 110 3.40 2.33 9.39
CA LEU A 110 2.45 3.28 9.94
C LEU A 110 2.99 3.80 11.26
N TYR A 111 2.93 5.12 11.45
CA TYR A 111 3.30 5.78 12.68
C TYR A 111 2.09 6.45 13.33
N ALA A 112 1.63 5.94 14.46
CA ALA A 112 0.54 6.50 15.24
C ALA A 112 0.93 7.84 15.88
N MET A 113 0.20 8.90 15.57
CA MET A 113 0.40 10.21 16.18
C MET A 113 -0.35 10.32 17.51
N ASP A 114 -1.50 9.65 17.59
CA ASP A 114 -2.38 9.68 18.75
C ASP A 114 -1.80 8.93 19.98
N PRO A 115 -2.07 9.38 21.21
CA PRO A 115 -1.74 8.63 22.43
C PRO A 115 -2.34 7.22 22.50
N SER A 116 -3.52 7.01 21.90
CA SER A 116 -4.23 5.72 21.79
C SER A 116 -3.63 4.73 20.77
N GLY A 117 -2.45 5.08 20.24
CA GLY A 117 -1.68 4.23 19.36
C GLY A 117 -2.40 3.96 18.04
N HIS A 118 -2.44 2.70 17.64
CA HIS A 118 -3.07 2.27 16.39
C HIS A 118 -4.57 2.00 16.55
N SER A 119 -5.17 2.22 17.73
CA SER A 119 -6.58 1.92 17.96
C SER A 119 -7.50 3.05 17.44
N SER A 120 -7.06 4.31 17.54
CA SER A 120 -7.82 5.46 17.06
C SER A 120 -6.94 6.64 16.68
N GLY A 121 -7.52 7.61 15.98
CA GLY A 121 -6.87 8.88 15.70
C GLY A 121 -5.99 8.84 14.45
N MET A 122 -5.10 9.83 14.34
CA MET A 122 -4.31 10.09 13.15
C MET A 122 -3.03 9.24 13.12
N TYR A 123 -2.64 8.79 11.94
CA TYR A 123 -1.37 8.12 11.69
C TYR A 123 -0.74 8.60 10.38
N LEU A 124 0.59 8.56 10.32
CA LEU A 124 1.34 8.69 9.08
C LEU A 124 1.59 7.32 8.48
N THR A 125 1.68 7.25 7.16
CA THR A 125 2.13 6.03 6.48
C THR A 125 3.18 6.34 5.44
N GLY A 126 4.10 5.40 5.25
CA GLY A 126 5.11 5.42 4.21
C GLY A 126 5.45 3.99 3.83
N GLY A 127 5.64 3.73 2.55
CA GLY A 127 5.86 2.37 2.08
C GLY A 127 6.46 2.29 0.69
N ALA A 128 6.87 1.08 0.35
CA ALA A 128 7.35 0.74 -0.97
C ALA A 128 6.76 -0.60 -1.39
N GLY A 129 6.71 -0.83 -2.70
CA GLY A 129 6.11 -2.02 -3.26
C GLY A 129 6.42 -2.18 -4.75
N LEU A 130 5.88 -3.24 -5.31
CA LEU A 130 5.94 -3.60 -6.70
C LEU A 130 4.53 -3.57 -7.26
N VAL A 131 4.38 -3.01 -8.45
CA VAL A 131 3.12 -3.01 -9.19
C VAL A 131 3.34 -3.79 -10.46
N LEU A 132 2.74 -4.97 -10.54
CA LEU A 132 2.73 -5.80 -11.73
C LEU A 132 1.55 -5.33 -12.60
N VAL A 133 1.82 -5.01 -13.86
CA VAL A 133 0.82 -4.48 -14.78
C VAL A 133 0.73 -5.39 -15.99
N ASN A 134 -0.49 -5.69 -16.44
CA ASN A 134 -0.77 -6.41 -17.66
C ASN A 134 -1.80 -5.64 -18.51
N ASN A 135 -1.47 -5.41 -19.79
CA ASN A 135 -2.33 -4.70 -20.75
C ASN A 135 -2.82 -5.62 -21.89
N GLY A 136 -2.82 -6.94 -21.68
CA GLY A 136 -3.19 -7.95 -22.69
C GLY A 136 -2.09 -8.25 -23.72
N PHE A 137 -1.27 -7.26 -24.08
CA PHE A 137 -0.16 -7.42 -25.05
C PHE A 137 1.23 -7.45 -24.42
N ASN A 138 1.40 -6.81 -23.26
CA ASN A 138 2.67 -6.67 -22.57
C ASN A 138 2.45 -6.72 -21.05
N SER A 139 3.41 -7.30 -20.33
CA SER A 139 3.47 -7.29 -18.87
C SER A 139 4.76 -6.63 -18.38
N GLY A 140 4.68 -5.96 -17.22
CA GLY A 140 5.81 -5.28 -16.62
C GLY A 140 5.66 -5.10 -15.12
N THR A 141 6.77 -4.76 -14.46
CA THR A 141 6.81 -4.50 -13.01
C THR A 141 7.38 -3.10 -12.77
N ASN A 142 6.64 -2.29 -12.02
CA ASN A 142 7.06 -0.97 -11.58
C ASN A 142 7.44 -1.04 -10.10
N LEU A 143 8.52 -0.37 -9.72
CA LEU A 143 8.76 -0.08 -8.31
C LEU A 143 7.87 1.10 -7.92
N SER A 144 7.16 0.98 -6.81
CA SER A 144 6.32 2.03 -6.26
C SER A 144 6.84 2.45 -4.89
N ILE A 145 6.88 3.76 -4.64
CA ILE A 145 7.12 4.35 -3.32
C ILE A 145 6.02 5.35 -3.02
N GLY A 146 5.57 5.43 -1.78
CA GLY A 146 4.50 6.34 -1.43
C GLY A 146 4.40 6.61 0.05
N GLY A 147 3.51 7.53 0.38
CA GLY A 147 3.22 7.91 1.74
C GLY A 147 1.95 8.74 1.82
N GLY A 148 1.49 8.96 3.05
CA GLY A 148 0.23 9.61 3.29
C GLY A 148 -0.08 9.80 4.77
N VAL A 149 -1.28 10.31 4.99
CA VAL A 149 -1.88 10.52 6.31
C VAL A 149 -3.19 9.78 6.33
N GLY A 150 -3.51 9.17 7.46
CA GLY A 150 -4.83 8.61 7.65
C GLY A 150 -5.37 8.75 9.06
N TRP A 151 -6.63 8.39 9.20
CA TRP A 151 -7.42 8.50 10.41
C TRP A 151 -8.12 7.17 10.68
N ARG A 152 -8.17 6.81 11.95
CA ARG A 152 -8.84 5.61 12.46
C ARG A 152 -10.01 6.01 13.35
N LYS A 153 -11.19 5.49 13.03
CA LYS A 153 -12.40 5.66 13.84
C LYS A 153 -12.86 4.28 14.32
N PRO A 154 -12.71 3.96 15.62
CA PRO A 154 -13.17 2.71 16.20
C PRO A 154 -14.67 2.48 15.96
N PHE A 155 -15.04 1.23 15.70
CA PHE A 155 -16.40 0.75 15.54
C PHE A 155 -16.48 -0.71 16.05
N GLY A 156 -16.93 -0.90 17.29
CA GLY A 156 -16.98 -2.23 17.92
C GLY A 156 -15.58 -2.84 18.05
N SER A 157 -15.40 -4.06 17.55
CA SER A 157 -14.11 -4.77 17.47
C SER A 157 -13.30 -4.45 16.21
N ALA A 158 -13.72 -3.43 15.45
CA ALA A 158 -13.10 -3.00 14.22
C ALA A 158 -12.79 -1.49 14.25
N ALA A 159 -12.10 -0.98 13.23
CA ALA A 159 -11.98 0.44 12.98
C ALA A 159 -12.17 0.76 11.50
N TRP A 160 -12.91 1.83 11.23
CA TRP A 160 -12.87 2.50 9.94
C TRP A 160 -11.54 3.20 9.78
N ARG A 161 -10.96 3.09 8.59
CA ARG A 161 -9.71 3.73 8.22
C ARG A 161 -9.90 4.54 6.96
N TYR A 162 -9.50 5.80 7.03
CA TYR A 162 -9.51 6.75 5.94
C TYR A 162 -8.08 7.18 5.70
N GLU A 163 -7.60 7.13 4.48
CA GLU A 163 -6.23 7.52 4.16
C GLU A 163 -6.20 8.36 2.90
N LEU A 164 -5.34 9.38 2.89
CA LEU A 164 -5.01 10.20 1.75
C LEU A 164 -3.50 10.16 1.56
N GLY A 165 -3.05 10.05 0.32
CA GLY A 165 -1.64 9.93 0.06
C GLY A 165 -1.26 10.13 -1.39
N PHE A 166 0.03 9.99 -1.62
CA PHE A 166 0.64 10.02 -2.93
C PHE A 166 1.50 8.78 -3.14
N ARG A 167 1.64 8.39 -4.40
CA ARG A 167 2.50 7.29 -4.83
C ARG A 167 3.26 7.71 -6.08
N TYR A 168 4.51 7.28 -6.16
CA TYR A 168 5.33 7.41 -7.34
C TYR A 168 5.71 6.02 -7.85
N ASP A 169 5.34 5.73 -9.07
CA ASP A 169 5.70 4.51 -9.78
C ASP A 169 6.85 4.81 -10.75
N THR A 170 7.93 4.05 -10.65
CA THR A 170 9.07 4.17 -11.57
C THR A 170 8.68 3.74 -12.98
N LYS A 171 9.40 4.21 -13.98
CA LYS A 171 9.34 3.66 -15.34
C LYS A 171 9.69 2.17 -15.33
N ASN A 172 9.11 1.38 -16.23
CA ASN A 172 9.44 -0.03 -16.41
C ASN A 172 9.89 -0.38 -17.83
N ASN A 173 10.38 -1.62 -18.02
CA ASN A 173 10.85 -2.16 -19.30
C ASN A 173 9.72 -2.52 -20.28
N ALA A 174 8.46 -2.40 -19.88
CA ALA A 174 7.27 -2.63 -20.71
C ALA A 174 6.69 -1.31 -21.25
N TYR A 175 7.53 -0.27 -21.35
CA TYR A 175 7.18 1.07 -21.87
C TYR A 175 6.14 1.83 -21.04
N LEU A 176 5.91 1.45 -19.78
CA LEU A 176 5.08 2.27 -18.90
C LEU A 176 5.89 3.46 -18.38
N PRO A 177 5.41 4.70 -18.59
CA PRO A 177 6.05 5.90 -18.03
C PRO A 177 6.07 5.87 -16.51
N ALA A 178 7.01 6.64 -15.93
CA ALA A 178 6.92 6.94 -14.50
C ALA A 178 5.61 7.67 -14.22
N THR A 179 4.94 7.38 -13.10
CA THR A 179 3.60 7.89 -12.84
C THR A 179 3.50 8.42 -11.42
N ILE A 180 3.03 9.66 -11.28
CA ILE A 180 2.64 10.22 -9.98
C ILE A 180 1.16 9.96 -9.78
N ARG A 181 0.80 9.49 -8.59
CA ARG A 181 -0.57 9.22 -8.20
C ARG A 181 -0.89 9.96 -6.92
N ILE A 182 -2.09 10.51 -6.85
CA ILE A 182 -2.62 11.18 -5.66
C ILE A 182 -4.01 10.63 -5.44
N GLY A 183 -4.28 10.11 -4.25
CA GLY A 183 -5.53 9.41 -4.02
C GLY A 183 -5.85 9.20 -2.56
N GLY A 184 -6.94 8.48 -2.35
CA GLY A 184 -7.40 8.09 -1.04
C GLY A 184 -7.89 6.66 -1.01
N ARG A 185 -8.02 6.15 0.21
CA ARG A 185 -8.62 4.85 0.48
C ARG A 185 -9.48 4.88 1.73
N VAL A 186 -10.54 4.10 1.69
CA VAL A 186 -11.44 3.86 2.82
C VAL A 186 -11.49 2.37 3.05
N GLY A 187 -11.36 1.94 4.29
CA GLY A 187 -11.44 0.53 4.59
C GLY A 187 -11.77 0.23 6.03
N LEU A 188 -11.82 -1.08 6.29
CA LEU A 188 -12.10 -1.66 7.59
C LEU A 188 -10.86 -2.39 8.08
N SER A 189 -10.57 -2.22 9.37
CA SER A 189 -9.54 -2.96 10.10
C SER A 189 -10.21 -3.78 11.20
N LEU A 190 -10.00 -5.08 11.18
CA LEU A 190 -10.44 -6.05 12.18
C LEU A 190 -9.25 -6.39 13.07
N TRP A 191 -9.43 -6.31 14.38
CA TRP A 191 -8.38 -6.61 15.35
C TRP A 191 -8.54 -8.04 15.88
N HIS A 192 -7.43 -8.80 15.90
CA HIS A 192 -7.39 -10.17 16.38
C HIS A 192 -6.10 -10.48 17.18
#